data_AF-A0A1Q6XAG0-F1
#
_entry.id   AF-A0A1Q6XAG0-F1
#
_cell.length_a   1.000
_cell.length_b   1.000
_cell.length_c   1.000
_cell.angle_alpha   90.00
_cell.angle_beta   90.00
_cell.angle_gamma   90.00
#
_symmetry.space_group_name_H-M   'P 1'
#
loop_
_entity.id
_entity.type
_entity.pdbx_description
1 polymer ?
#
loop_
_entity_poly.entity_id
_entity_poly.type
_entity_poly.pdbx_seq_one_letter_code
_entity_poly.pdbx_strand_id
1 'polypeptide(L)'
;MWLLRGSGTSGLAGIPAHRGDGVIRPLLGVTREQVLDYLASRGVAYRTDSSNATRVYRRNRIRHEIVPLLRTFNPRIVQGLARAAEILAADAALLDDLERERWKAVVKDVASGRVVLQGERLAQEPLGLQRRLIRRALSVVHGSAVGLTFRHVSDVLARVVGARHGAKLDLPGGIVVERDGALTTVGRSGVEGRASAGANWATGVSLSVPGAVRLGEEGPRLLALEGGEPGKGRADGRSVLVVDADRLGGPLTVRNWRPGDWFCPSGMKGHRKKLQDFLLEKED
;
A
#
# COMPACT_ATOMS: atom_id res chain seq x y z
N MET A 1 11.24 -12.07 23.41
CA MET A 1 11.98 -12.18 22.11
C MET A 1 11.71 -11.00 21.20
N TRP A 2 10.45 -10.59 21.00
CA TRP A 2 10.09 -9.45 20.15
C TRP A 2 10.64 -8.10 20.65
N LEU A 3 10.71 -7.91 21.97
CA LEU A 3 11.36 -6.74 22.57
C LEU A 3 12.83 -6.59 22.15
N LEU A 4 13.60 -7.70 22.19
CA LEU A 4 15.01 -7.71 21.75
C LEU A 4 15.18 -7.50 20.23
N ARG A 5 14.10 -7.65 19.46
CA ARG A 5 14.08 -7.38 18.01
C ARG A 5 13.58 -5.97 17.69
N GLY A 6 13.28 -5.14 18.69
CA GLY A 6 12.73 -3.79 18.50
C GLY A 6 11.35 -3.80 17.83
N SER A 7 10.52 -4.80 18.13
CA SER A 7 9.18 -4.90 17.53
C SER A 7 8.21 -3.87 18.10
N GLY A 8 7.28 -3.41 17.27
CA GLY A 8 6.18 -2.52 17.69
C GLY A 8 5.08 -3.25 18.47
N THR A 9 3.98 -2.55 18.73
CA THR A 9 2.85 -3.02 19.56
C THR A 9 2.35 -4.42 19.20
N SER A 10 2.10 -4.70 17.92
CA SER A 10 1.64 -6.03 17.47
C SER A 10 2.65 -7.15 17.75
N GLY A 11 3.95 -6.87 17.76
CA GLY A 11 4.96 -7.88 18.12
C GLY A 11 5.12 -8.05 19.63
N LEU A 12 4.96 -6.97 20.39
CA LEU A 12 5.00 -7.01 21.85
C LEU A 12 3.75 -7.65 22.47
N ALA A 13 2.62 -7.60 21.78
CA ALA A 13 1.40 -8.36 22.09
C ALA A 13 1.63 -9.89 22.13
N GLY A 14 2.78 -10.37 21.66
CA GLY A 14 3.21 -11.73 21.85
C GLY A 14 2.54 -12.70 20.88
N ILE A 15 2.03 -13.81 21.42
CA ILE A 15 1.44 -14.89 20.61
C ILE A 15 -0.07 -14.75 20.71
N PRO A 16 -0.82 -14.59 19.60
CA PRO A 16 -2.27 -14.50 19.65
C PRO A 16 -2.90 -15.87 19.94
N ALA A 17 -4.01 -15.86 20.69
CA ALA A 17 -4.80 -17.06 20.97
C ALA A 17 -5.40 -17.67 19.70
N HIS A 18 -5.89 -16.82 18.80
CA HIS A 18 -6.38 -17.19 17.48
C HIS A 18 -5.56 -16.47 16.41
N ARG A 19 -5.06 -17.21 15.43
CA ARG A 19 -4.41 -16.65 14.24
C ARG A 19 -5.40 -16.73 13.07
N GLY A 20 -5.38 -15.72 12.19
CA GLY A 20 -6.33 -15.60 11.08
C GLY A 20 -6.33 -16.73 10.05
N ASP A 21 -5.37 -17.66 10.13
CA ASP A 21 -5.32 -18.88 9.31
C ASP A 21 -5.95 -20.11 10.01
N GLY A 22 -6.75 -19.90 11.05
CA GLY A 22 -7.47 -20.94 11.76
C GLY A 22 -6.67 -21.63 12.88
N VAL A 23 -5.43 -21.22 13.14
CA VAL A 23 -4.66 -21.80 14.25
C VAL A 23 -5.13 -21.25 15.60
N ILE A 24 -5.69 -22.13 16.43
CA ILE A 24 -6.15 -21.86 17.79
C ILE A 24 -5.13 -22.38 18.80
N ARG A 25 -4.91 -21.64 19.90
CA ARG A 25 -4.00 -22.00 21.00
C ARG A 25 -4.74 -22.06 22.34
N PRO A 26 -5.49 -23.15 22.63
CA PRO A 26 -6.34 -23.23 23.81
C PRO A 26 -5.56 -23.14 25.13
N LEU A 27 -4.32 -23.65 25.14
CA LEU A 27 -3.47 -23.72 26.33
C LEU A 27 -2.59 -22.48 26.53
N LEU A 28 -2.81 -21.39 25.79
CA LEU A 28 -1.95 -20.20 25.88
C LEU A 28 -1.96 -19.55 27.27
N GLY A 29 -3.10 -19.60 27.96
CA GLY A 29 -3.27 -19.09 29.33
C GLY A 29 -2.94 -20.09 30.44
N VAL A 30 -2.54 -21.32 30.09
CA VAL A 30 -2.29 -22.40 31.06
C VAL A 30 -0.79 -22.54 31.32
N THR A 31 -0.39 -22.61 32.59
CA THR A 31 1.02 -22.78 32.95
C THR A 31 1.50 -24.20 32.70
N ARG A 32 2.82 -24.37 32.61
CA ARG A 32 3.43 -25.71 32.46
C ARG A 32 3.09 -26.59 33.66
N GLU A 33 3.13 -26.02 34.86
CA GLU A 33 2.84 -26.70 36.11
C GLU A 33 1.41 -27.24 36.09
N GLN A 34 0.43 -26.42 35.70
CA GLN A 34 -0.98 -26.84 35.56
C GLN A 34 -1.16 -27.98 34.55
N VAL A 35 -0.43 -27.96 33.43
CA VAL A 35 -0.48 -29.06 32.45
C VAL A 35 0.09 -30.35 33.05
N LEU A 36 1.21 -30.27 33.78
CA LEU A 36 1.84 -31.44 34.39
C LEU A 36 0.98 -32.03 35.51
N ASP A 37 0.39 -31.19 36.36
CA ASP A 37 -0.54 -31.59 37.41
C ASP A 37 -1.79 -32.27 36.82
N TYR A 38 -2.31 -31.73 35.71
CA TYR A 38 -3.42 -32.33 34.98
C TYR A 38 -3.06 -33.72 34.46
N LEU A 39 -1.91 -33.86 33.78
CA LEU A 39 -1.44 -35.15 33.27
C LEU A 39 -1.24 -36.18 34.39
N ALA A 40 -0.66 -35.76 35.52
CA ALA A 40 -0.49 -36.61 36.69
C ALA A 40 -1.84 -37.07 37.27
N SER A 41 -2.80 -36.15 37.43
CA SER A 41 -4.14 -36.48 37.93
C SER A 41 -4.92 -37.45 37.05
N ARG A 42 -4.57 -37.52 35.76
CA ARG A 42 -5.20 -38.38 34.75
C ARG A 42 -4.37 -39.62 34.43
N GLY A 43 -3.20 -39.79 35.04
CA GLY A 43 -2.29 -40.90 34.76
C GLY A 43 -1.78 -40.94 33.31
N VAL A 44 -1.71 -39.79 32.62
CA VAL A 44 -1.33 -39.73 31.22
C VAL A 44 0.19 -39.60 31.10
N ALA A 45 0.83 -40.59 30.49
CA ALA A 45 2.26 -40.55 30.20
C ALA A 45 2.58 -39.50 29.12
N TYR A 46 3.71 -38.81 29.27
CA TYR A 46 4.23 -37.85 28.29
C TYR A 46 5.74 -38.01 28.12
N ARG A 47 6.27 -37.54 26.99
CA ARG A 47 7.72 -37.52 26.71
C ARG A 47 8.25 -36.09 26.82
N THR A 48 9.45 -35.94 27.36
CA THR A 48 10.15 -34.66 27.40
C THR A 48 11.18 -34.61 26.26
N ASP A 49 11.04 -33.63 25.38
CA ASP A 49 12.00 -33.40 24.29
C ASP A 49 13.33 -32.88 24.85
N SER A 50 14.42 -33.58 24.54
CA SER A 50 15.80 -33.29 24.98
C SER A 50 16.31 -31.93 24.49
N SER A 51 15.79 -31.41 23.38
CA SER A 51 16.14 -30.09 22.84
C SER A 51 15.80 -28.93 23.79
N ASN A 52 14.83 -29.13 24.70
CA ASN A 52 14.42 -28.14 25.71
C ASN A 52 15.51 -27.81 26.74
N ALA A 53 16.45 -28.74 26.96
CA ALA A 53 17.57 -28.55 27.88
C ALA A 53 18.73 -27.76 27.25
N THR A 54 18.77 -27.68 25.91
CA THR A 54 19.88 -27.04 25.19
C THR A 54 19.80 -25.51 25.26
N ARG A 55 20.93 -24.83 25.45
CA ARG A 55 21.01 -23.35 25.45
C ARG A 55 21.37 -22.75 24.09
N VAL A 56 21.48 -23.57 23.04
CA VAL A 56 21.84 -23.13 21.69
C VAL A 56 20.80 -22.14 21.14
N TYR A 57 19.51 -22.36 21.44
CA TYR A 57 18.43 -21.50 20.98
C TYR A 57 18.24 -20.28 21.88
N ARG A 58 18.17 -19.08 21.27
CA ARG A 58 17.89 -17.81 21.98
C ARG A 58 16.66 -17.88 22.91
N ARG A 59 15.61 -18.58 22.50
CA ARG A 59 14.41 -18.80 23.33
C ARG A 59 14.73 -19.55 24.63
N ASN A 60 15.56 -20.58 24.55
CA ASN A 60 15.95 -21.40 25.70
C ASN A 60 16.85 -20.60 26.64
N ARG A 61 17.78 -19.78 26.11
CA ARG A 61 18.57 -18.85 26.93
C ARG A 61 17.69 -17.87 27.71
N ILE A 62 16.71 -17.24 27.06
CA ILE A 62 15.77 -16.35 27.75
C ILE A 62 15.04 -17.09 28.87
N ARG A 63 14.56 -18.32 28.62
CA ARG A 63 13.85 -19.13 29.61
C ARG A 63 14.73 -19.54 30.79
N HIS A 64 15.98 -19.93 30.54
CA HIS A 64 16.86 -20.54 31.54
C HIS A 64 17.77 -19.53 32.26
N GLU A 65 18.05 -18.38 31.65
CA GLU A 65 18.95 -17.35 32.23
C GLU A 65 18.17 -16.09 32.62
N ILE A 66 17.42 -15.51 31.67
CA ILE A 66 16.81 -14.18 31.86
C ILE A 66 15.54 -14.22 32.71
N VAL A 67 14.62 -15.15 32.45
CA VAL A 67 13.37 -15.24 33.23
C VAL A 67 13.64 -15.53 34.72
N PRO A 68 14.54 -16.46 35.10
CA PRO A 68 14.89 -16.67 36.50
C PRO A 68 15.50 -15.42 37.14
N LEU A 69 16.41 -14.74 36.44
CA LEU A 69 16.98 -13.48 36.93
C LEU A 69 15.89 -12.41 37.14
N LEU A 70 14.97 -12.23 36.19
CA LEU A 70 13.88 -11.27 36.35
C LEU A 70 12.94 -11.61 37.53
N ARG A 71 12.78 -12.90 37.87
CA ARG A 71 12.00 -13.33 39.03
C ARG A 71 12.64 -12.91 40.36
N THR A 72 13.96 -12.69 40.43
CA THR A 72 14.60 -12.19 41.65
C THR A 72 14.23 -10.74 41.95
N PHE A 73 13.92 -9.94 40.91
CA PHE A 73 13.43 -8.56 41.07
C PHE A 73 11.92 -8.52 41.31
N ASN A 74 11.16 -9.39 40.64
CA ASN A 74 9.72 -9.48 40.81
C ASN A 74 9.26 -10.94 40.61
N PRO A 75 8.87 -11.65 41.68
CA PRO A 75 8.39 -13.04 41.59
C PRO A 75 7.21 -13.24 40.64
N ARG A 76 6.41 -12.18 40.41
CA ARG A 76 5.23 -12.17 39.54
C ARG A 76 5.50 -11.58 38.14
N ILE A 77 6.77 -11.46 37.73
CA ILE A 77 7.12 -10.82 36.46
C ILE A 77 6.48 -11.48 35.24
N VAL A 78 6.33 -12.81 35.25
CA VAL A 78 5.74 -13.54 34.12
C VAL A 78 4.27 -13.17 33.95
N GLN A 79 3.52 -13.07 35.06
CA GLN A 79 2.13 -12.61 35.05
C GLN A 79 2.03 -11.14 34.63
N GLY A 80 2.95 -10.30 35.09
CA GLY A 80 3.03 -8.89 34.67
C GLY A 80 3.25 -8.74 33.17
N LEU A 81 4.19 -9.49 32.61
CA LEU A 81 4.47 -9.51 31.17
C LEU A 81 3.31 -10.07 30.34
N ALA A 82 2.64 -11.11 30.84
CA ALA A 82 1.45 -11.66 30.18
C ALA A 82 0.32 -10.63 30.11
N ARG A 83 0.03 -9.94 31.22
CA ARG A 83 -0.97 -8.86 31.29
C ARG A 83 -0.61 -7.69 30.36
N ALA A 84 0.66 -7.29 30.32
CA ALA A 84 1.11 -6.25 29.40
C ALA A 84 0.91 -6.65 27.93
N ALA A 85 1.20 -7.92 27.59
CA ALA A 85 0.94 -8.44 26.25
C ALA A 85 -0.55 -8.46 25.89
N GLU A 86 -1.42 -8.79 26.85
CA GLU A 86 -2.88 -8.75 26.68
C GLU A 86 -3.40 -7.33 26.40
N ILE A 87 -2.97 -6.35 27.20
CA ILE A 87 -3.32 -4.93 26.98
C ILE A 87 -2.84 -4.47 25.59
N LEU A 88 -1.59 -4.77 25.24
CA LEU A 88 -1.03 -4.41 23.93
C LEU A 88 -1.72 -5.12 22.77
N ALA A 89 -2.26 -6.32 22.97
CA ALA A 89 -3.04 -7.02 21.97
C ALA A 89 -4.38 -6.33 21.70
N ALA A 90 -5.08 -5.89 22.75
CA ALA A 90 -6.32 -5.12 22.64
C ALA A 90 -6.07 -3.77 21.94
N ASP A 91 -5.03 -3.05 22.34
CA ASP A 91 -4.64 -1.78 21.70
C ASP A 91 -4.26 -1.99 20.22
N ALA A 92 -3.53 -3.07 19.91
CA ALA A 92 -3.16 -3.39 18.54
C ALA A 92 -4.40 -3.66 17.68
N ALA A 93 -5.41 -4.36 18.20
CA ALA A 93 -6.67 -4.62 17.50
C ALA A 93 -7.42 -3.32 17.19
N LEU A 94 -7.55 -2.40 18.17
CA LEU A 94 -8.16 -1.09 17.96
C LEU A 94 -7.44 -0.30 16.86
N LEU A 95 -6.10 -0.30 16.89
CA LEU A 95 -5.29 0.38 15.88
C LEU A 95 -5.37 -0.28 14.50
N ASP A 96 -5.52 -1.60 14.44
CA ASP A 96 -5.72 -2.33 13.19
C ASP A 96 -7.10 -2.01 12.59
N ASP A 97 -8.13 -1.83 13.43
CA ASP A 97 -9.48 -1.45 13.00
C ASP A 97 -9.50 -0.03 12.43
N LEU A 98 -8.91 0.91 13.17
CA LEU A 98 -8.76 2.29 12.74
C LEU A 98 -7.92 2.37 11.45
N GLU A 99 -6.84 1.60 11.35
CA GLU A 99 -6.06 1.54 10.12
C GLU A 99 -6.87 1.01 8.94
N ARG A 100 -7.71 -0.03 9.11
CA ARG A 100 -8.60 -0.52 8.05
C ARG A 100 -9.63 0.51 7.61
N GLU A 101 -10.13 1.32 8.53
CA GLU A 101 -11.03 2.43 8.22
C GLU A 101 -10.31 3.50 7.40
N ARG A 102 -9.17 4.01 7.91
CA ARG A 102 -8.39 5.07 7.24
C ARG A 102 -7.81 4.63 5.90
N TRP A 103 -7.46 3.35 5.77
CA TRP A 103 -7.00 2.76 4.51
C TRP A 103 -8.00 3.02 3.37
N LYS A 104 -9.30 2.85 3.61
CA LYS A 104 -10.34 3.10 2.59
C LYS A 104 -10.42 4.55 2.16
N ALA A 105 -10.13 5.49 3.07
CA ALA A 105 -10.19 6.93 2.79
C ALA A 105 -8.94 7.45 2.07
N VAL A 106 -7.78 6.83 2.32
CA VAL A 106 -6.48 7.23 1.78
C VAL A 106 -6.19 6.56 0.44
N VAL A 107 -6.60 5.31 0.25
CA VAL A 107 -6.30 4.56 -0.98
C VAL A 107 -7.15 5.05 -2.15
N LYS A 108 -6.50 5.22 -3.29
CA LYS A 108 -7.13 5.56 -4.57
C LYS A 108 -7.22 4.37 -5.51
N ASP A 109 -6.18 3.54 -5.55
CA ASP A 109 -6.12 2.38 -6.42
C ASP A 109 -5.23 1.28 -5.83
N VAL A 110 -5.58 0.03 -6.10
CA VAL A 110 -4.80 -1.15 -5.72
C VAL A 110 -4.81 -2.11 -6.91
N ALA A 111 -3.63 -2.35 -7.48
CA ALA A 111 -3.41 -3.31 -8.56
C ALA A 111 -2.34 -4.33 -8.15
N SER A 112 -2.20 -5.41 -8.92
CA SER A 112 -1.16 -6.42 -8.68
C SER A 112 0.22 -5.76 -8.68
N GLY A 113 0.85 -5.68 -7.50
CA GLY A 113 2.18 -5.07 -7.33
C GLY A 113 2.20 -3.53 -7.28
N ARG A 114 1.05 -2.85 -7.15
CA ARG A 114 0.98 -1.38 -7.03
C ARG A 114 -0.13 -0.93 -6.08
N VAL A 115 0.18 0.07 -5.25
CA VAL A 115 -0.79 0.78 -4.41
C VAL A 115 -0.65 2.27 -4.64
N VAL A 116 -1.77 2.96 -4.89
CA VAL A 116 -1.83 4.41 -5.01
C VAL A 116 -2.59 4.99 -3.83
N LEU A 117 -1.96 5.93 -3.14
CA LEU A 117 -2.48 6.62 -1.96
C LEU A 117 -2.66 8.10 -2.27
N GLN A 118 -3.65 8.72 -1.65
CA GLN A 118 -3.81 10.17 -1.63
C GLN A 118 -2.82 10.76 -0.61
N GLY A 119 -1.84 11.50 -1.10
CA GLY A 119 -0.65 11.92 -0.36
C GLY A 119 -0.95 12.91 0.77
N GLU A 120 -1.85 13.88 0.55
CA GLU A 120 -2.24 14.89 1.55
C GLU A 120 -3.04 14.27 2.71
N ARG A 121 -4.01 13.40 2.42
CA ARG A 121 -4.79 12.64 3.40
C ARG A 121 -3.87 11.75 4.21
N LEU A 122 -2.94 11.05 3.55
CA LEU A 122 -1.92 10.27 4.26
C LEU A 122 -1.09 11.17 5.19
N ALA A 123 -0.66 12.35 4.73
CA ALA A 123 0.15 13.27 5.54
C ALA A 123 -0.62 13.91 6.71
N GLN A 124 -1.95 14.01 6.62
CA GLN A 124 -2.82 14.52 7.69
C GLN A 124 -3.10 13.48 8.78
N GLU A 125 -2.90 12.20 8.52
CA GLU A 125 -3.07 11.16 9.53
C GLU A 125 -2.03 11.31 10.66
N PRO A 126 -2.37 10.93 11.90
CA PRO A 126 -1.40 10.80 12.98
C PRO A 126 -0.22 9.90 12.59
N LEU A 127 0.98 10.24 13.05
CA LEU A 127 2.23 9.54 12.69
C LEU A 127 2.17 8.01 12.89
N GLY A 128 1.48 7.54 13.93
CA GLY A 128 1.25 6.11 14.15
C GLY A 128 0.48 5.44 13.02
N LEU A 129 -0.55 6.11 12.50
CA LEU A 129 -1.35 5.64 11.37
C LEU A 129 -0.60 5.77 10.05
N GLN A 130 0.14 6.86 9.81
CA GLN A 130 1.01 6.99 8.63
C GLN A 130 1.95 5.80 8.49
N ARG A 131 2.64 5.42 9.59
CA ARG A 131 3.54 4.26 9.62
C ARG A 131 2.82 2.95 9.31
N ARG A 132 1.60 2.76 9.82
CA ARG A 132 0.82 1.54 9.59
C ARG A 132 0.31 1.46 8.15
N LEU A 133 -0.19 2.55 7.60
CA LEU A 133 -0.67 2.66 6.21
C LEU A 133 0.47 2.41 5.22
N ILE A 134 1.63 3.05 5.40
CA ILE A 134 2.81 2.80 4.55
C ILE A 134 3.26 1.34 4.67
N ARG A 135 3.36 0.79 5.88
CA ARG A 135 3.73 -0.61 6.08
C ARG A 135 2.75 -1.56 5.38
N ARG A 136 1.45 -1.27 5.39
CA ARG A 136 0.44 -2.05 4.66
C ARG A 136 0.64 -1.95 3.15
N ALA A 137 0.82 -0.74 2.61
CA ALA A 137 1.05 -0.55 1.17
C ALA A 137 2.28 -1.32 0.69
N LEU A 138 3.38 -1.25 1.44
CA LEU A 138 4.60 -2.02 1.14
C LEU A 138 4.36 -3.53 1.22
N SER A 139 3.57 -4.00 2.20
CA SER A 139 3.26 -5.43 2.35
C SER A 139 2.42 -5.98 1.20
N VAL A 140 1.47 -5.18 0.68
CA VAL A 140 0.66 -5.53 -0.51
C VAL A 140 1.54 -5.70 -1.74
N VAL A 141 2.53 -4.82 -1.94
CA VAL A 141 3.41 -4.84 -3.13
C VAL A 141 4.49 -5.91 -3.04
N HIS A 142 5.08 -6.12 -1.86
CA HIS A 142 6.16 -7.08 -1.69
C HIS A 142 5.67 -8.54 -1.60
N GLY A 143 4.43 -8.77 -1.14
CA GLY A 143 3.87 -10.12 -0.96
C GLY A 143 4.49 -10.90 0.22
N SER A 144 5.61 -10.43 0.79
CA SER A 144 6.13 -10.87 2.08
C SER A 144 6.59 -9.65 2.90
N ALA A 145 6.68 -9.73 4.23
CA ALA A 145 7.24 -8.63 5.04
C ALA A 145 8.78 -8.74 5.19
N VAL A 146 9.42 -9.66 4.47
CA VAL A 146 10.84 -9.98 4.68
C VAL A 146 11.72 -8.92 4.01
N GLY A 147 12.53 -8.20 4.80
CA GLY A 147 13.48 -7.20 4.30
C GLY A 147 13.06 -5.74 4.51
N LEU A 148 11.81 -5.47 4.89
CA LEU A 148 11.33 -4.12 5.19
C LEU A 148 11.48 -3.81 6.68
N THR A 149 12.28 -2.79 6.99
CA THR A 149 12.59 -2.38 8.37
C THR A 149 11.88 -1.09 8.75
N PHE A 150 11.88 -0.77 10.05
CA PHE A 150 11.39 0.53 10.55
C PHE A 150 12.08 1.73 9.88
N ARG A 151 13.37 1.59 9.50
CA ARG A 151 14.10 2.64 8.79
C ARG A 151 13.46 2.92 7.44
N HIS A 152 13.12 1.90 6.66
CA HIS A 152 12.48 2.08 5.35
C HIS A 152 11.14 2.81 5.45
N VAL A 153 10.32 2.48 6.45
CA VAL A 153 9.05 3.20 6.69
C VAL A 153 9.32 4.65 7.06
N SER A 154 10.28 4.90 7.94
CA SER A 154 10.66 6.25 8.34
C SER A 154 11.19 7.08 7.16
N ASP A 155 12.02 6.48 6.30
CA ASP A 155 12.58 7.14 5.12
C ASP A 155 11.49 7.51 4.11
N VAL A 156 10.50 6.64 3.88
CA VAL A 156 9.34 6.95 3.04
C VAL A 156 8.55 8.13 3.58
N LEU A 157 8.28 8.15 4.88
CA LEU A 157 7.53 9.25 5.49
C LEU A 157 8.29 10.58 5.38
N ALA A 158 9.57 10.58 5.72
CA ALA A 158 10.39 11.78 5.72
C ALA A 158 10.67 12.31 4.31
N ARG A 159 10.97 11.42 3.35
CA ARG A 159 11.48 11.80 2.03
C ARG A 159 10.42 11.85 0.94
N VAL A 160 9.29 11.16 1.12
CA VAL A 160 8.24 11.09 0.10
C VAL A 160 6.95 11.73 0.61
N VAL A 161 6.43 11.30 1.76
CA VAL A 161 5.17 11.86 2.28
C VAL A 161 5.33 13.31 2.73
N GLY A 162 6.47 13.68 3.31
CA GLY A 162 6.78 15.06 3.71
C GLY A 162 7.32 15.96 2.59
N ALA A 163 7.50 15.44 1.37
CA ALA A 163 8.09 16.22 0.29
C ALA A 163 7.11 17.27 -0.27
N ARG A 164 7.63 18.48 -0.53
CA ARG A 164 6.87 19.59 -1.15
C ARG A 164 6.71 19.47 -2.67
N HIS A 165 7.61 18.73 -3.31
CA HIS A 165 7.63 18.48 -4.75
C HIS A 165 7.84 16.98 -5.01
N GLY A 166 7.74 16.57 -6.27
CA GLY A 166 7.88 15.16 -6.64
C GLY A 166 9.12 14.51 -6.02
N ALA A 167 8.92 13.32 -5.45
CA ALA A 167 9.95 12.63 -4.68
C ALA A 167 9.92 11.13 -4.98
N LYS A 168 11.08 10.50 -5.07
CA LYS A 168 11.20 9.07 -5.35
C LYS A 168 12.21 8.42 -4.41
N LEU A 169 11.90 7.21 -3.96
CA LEU A 169 12.73 6.42 -3.08
C LEU A 169 12.69 4.95 -3.49
N ASP A 170 13.86 4.39 -3.79
CA ASP A 170 14.03 2.96 -4.00
C ASP A 170 14.26 2.24 -2.66
N LEU A 171 13.58 1.12 -2.49
CA LEU A 171 13.63 0.26 -1.31
C LEU A 171 14.07 -1.16 -1.69
N PRO A 172 14.56 -1.96 -0.73
CA PRO A 172 14.95 -3.35 -0.98
C PRO A 172 13.82 -4.18 -1.58
N GLY A 173 14.18 -5.22 -2.32
CA GLY A 173 13.22 -6.06 -3.04
C GLY A 173 12.68 -5.41 -4.31
N GLY A 174 13.36 -4.37 -4.81
CA GLY A 174 12.96 -3.64 -6.01
C GLY A 174 11.66 -2.89 -5.82
N ILE A 175 11.35 -2.42 -4.61
CA ILE A 175 10.16 -1.60 -4.35
C ILE A 175 10.53 -0.14 -4.60
N VAL A 176 9.61 0.62 -5.19
CA VAL A 176 9.75 2.05 -5.42
C VAL A 176 8.58 2.76 -4.77
N VAL A 177 8.88 3.83 -4.04
CA VAL A 177 7.86 4.75 -3.52
C VAL A 177 8.07 6.11 -4.15
N GLU A 178 7.03 6.64 -4.78
CA GLU A 178 7.08 7.91 -5.50
C GLU A 178 5.91 8.79 -5.10
N ARG A 179 6.15 10.09 -5.00
CA ARG A 179 5.11 11.12 -4.90
C ARG A 179 5.10 11.92 -6.19
N ASP A 180 3.94 11.99 -6.81
CA ASP A 180 3.65 12.82 -7.98
C ASP A 180 2.39 13.65 -7.68
N GLY A 181 2.60 14.96 -7.49
CA GLY A 181 1.58 15.89 -7.00
C GLY A 181 0.90 15.38 -5.71
N ALA A 182 -0.41 15.15 -5.81
CA ALA A 182 -1.28 14.71 -4.72
C ALA A 182 -1.28 13.20 -4.48
N LEU A 183 -0.53 12.42 -5.26
CA LEU A 183 -0.55 10.96 -5.19
C LEU A 183 0.79 10.40 -4.73
N THR A 184 0.73 9.44 -3.80
CA THR A 184 1.88 8.64 -3.39
C THR A 184 1.67 7.22 -3.88
N THR A 185 2.55 6.76 -4.76
CA THR A 185 2.51 5.42 -5.36
C THR A 185 3.58 4.54 -4.74
N VAL A 186 3.21 3.33 -4.33
CA VAL A 186 4.11 2.25 -3.93
C VAL A 186 4.02 1.18 -5.01
N GLY A 187 5.13 0.81 -5.63
CA GLY A 187 5.17 -0.17 -6.71
C GLY A 187 6.50 -0.94 -6.77
N ARG A 188 6.71 -1.75 -7.81
CA ARG A 188 8.00 -2.39 -8.08
C ARG A 188 8.76 -1.69 -9.20
N SER A 189 10.08 -1.61 -9.07
CA SER A 189 11.00 -1.11 -10.08
C SER A 189 10.90 -1.99 -11.32
N GLY A 190 10.64 -1.36 -12.48
CA GLY A 190 10.35 -2.05 -13.75
C GLY A 190 8.87 -2.23 -14.06
N VAL A 191 7.96 -1.96 -13.12
CA VAL A 191 6.56 -1.65 -13.46
C VAL A 191 6.54 -0.16 -13.81
N GLU A 192 6.77 0.16 -15.09
CA GLU A 192 6.52 1.50 -15.64
C GLU A 192 5.02 1.81 -15.52
N GLY A 193 4.62 2.25 -14.34
CA GLY A 193 3.27 2.65 -14.01
C GLY A 193 3.33 4.04 -13.42
N ARG A 194 3.79 5.02 -14.21
CA ARG A 194 3.46 6.44 -13.98
C ARG A 194 2.00 6.50 -13.55
N ALA A 195 1.70 7.27 -12.51
CA ALA A 195 0.35 7.53 -12.06
C ALA A 195 -0.51 7.96 -13.25
N SER A 196 -1.23 7.01 -13.85
CA SER A 196 -2.37 7.29 -14.70
C SER A 196 -3.57 6.93 -13.85
N ALA A 197 -4.21 7.98 -13.32
CA ALA A 197 -5.64 7.92 -13.14
C ALA A 197 -6.23 7.47 -14.49
N GLY A 198 -6.93 6.32 -14.48
CA GLY A 198 -7.56 5.75 -15.67
C GLY A 198 -6.79 4.56 -16.26
N ALA A 199 -7.42 3.40 -16.19
CA ALA A 199 -7.03 2.12 -16.76
C ALA A 199 -6.46 2.20 -18.21
N ASN A 200 -5.33 1.55 -18.47
CA ASN A 200 -4.96 0.84 -19.72
C ASN A 200 -5.28 1.45 -21.11
N TRP A 201 -5.11 2.76 -21.36
CA TRP A 201 -5.03 3.31 -22.74
C TRP A 201 -3.70 4.05 -23.02
N ALA A 202 -2.67 3.84 -22.20
CA ALA A 202 -1.34 4.45 -22.36
C ALA A 202 -0.64 4.04 -23.69
N THR A 203 -0.97 2.86 -24.23
CA THR A 203 -0.49 2.38 -25.53
C THR A 203 -1.27 2.95 -26.72
N GLY A 204 -2.37 3.65 -26.47
CA GLY A 204 -3.30 4.12 -27.50
C GLY A 204 -4.30 3.05 -27.91
N VAL A 205 -5.57 3.44 -28.03
CA VAL A 205 -6.65 2.60 -28.55
C VAL A 205 -7.10 3.15 -29.89
N SER A 206 -7.22 2.28 -30.89
CA SER A 206 -7.73 2.70 -32.21
C SER A 206 -9.21 3.07 -32.10
N LEU A 207 -9.57 4.22 -32.68
CA LEU A 207 -10.94 4.71 -32.79
C LEU A 207 -11.38 4.56 -34.25
N SER A 208 -12.18 3.54 -34.52
CA SER A 208 -12.78 3.34 -35.84
C SER A 208 -13.81 4.43 -36.16
N VAL A 209 -13.93 4.78 -37.43
CA VAL A 209 -14.95 5.70 -37.95
C VAL A 209 -15.78 4.94 -39.01
N PRO A 210 -17.11 4.78 -38.83
CA PRO A 210 -17.88 5.07 -37.62
C PRO A 210 -17.54 4.10 -36.47
N GLY A 211 -17.61 4.56 -35.22
CA GLY A 211 -17.27 3.72 -34.06
C GLY A 211 -17.31 4.45 -32.71
N ALA A 212 -16.99 3.71 -31.66
CA ALA A 212 -16.97 4.23 -30.30
C ALA A 212 -15.88 3.55 -29.47
N VAL A 213 -15.24 4.31 -28.57
CA VAL A 213 -14.30 3.78 -27.57
C VAL A 213 -14.66 4.30 -26.18
N ARG A 214 -14.56 3.43 -25.17
CA ARG A 214 -14.70 3.83 -23.76
C ARG A 214 -13.31 3.89 -23.12
N LEU A 215 -12.99 5.00 -22.46
CA LEU A 215 -11.68 5.21 -21.86
C LEU A 215 -11.63 4.64 -20.44
N GLY A 216 -11.23 3.38 -20.30
CA GLY A 216 -11.25 2.65 -19.02
C GLY A 216 -12.64 2.11 -18.67
N GLU A 217 -12.76 1.42 -17.53
CA GLU A 217 -14.02 0.75 -17.14
C GLU A 217 -15.17 1.75 -16.86
N GLU A 218 -14.86 2.90 -16.24
CA GLU A 218 -15.84 3.93 -15.87
C GLU A 218 -15.65 5.29 -16.57
N GLY A 219 -14.68 5.42 -17.48
CA GLY A 219 -14.39 6.71 -18.09
C GLY A 219 -15.31 7.11 -19.26
N PRO A 220 -15.08 8.31 -19.84
CA PRO A 220 -15.94 8.86 -20.87
C PRO A 220 -15.93 7.99 -22.13
N ARG A 221 -17.09 7.94 -22.80
CA ARG A 221 -17.26 7.29 -24.10
C ARG A 221 -17.07 8.31 -25.20
N LEU A 222 -16.10 8.07 -26.08
CA LEU A 222 -15.90 8.84 -27.30
C LEU A 222 -16.66 8.17 -28.45
N LEU A 223 -17.36 8.98 -29.24
CA LEU A 223 -18.10 8.57 -30.42
C LEU A 223 -17.46 9.23 -31.64
N ALA A 224 -17.14 8.44 -32.66
CA ALA A 224 -16.71 8.92 -33.96
C ALA A 224 -17.75 8.51 -35.00
N LEU A 225 -18.28 9.50 -35.71
CA LEU A 225 -19.30 9.30 -36.73
C LEU A 225 -18.83 10.01 -37.99
N GLU A 226 -19.01 9.37 -39.13
CA GLU A 226 -18.89 10.04 -40.41
C GLU A 226 -20.14 10.89 -40.64
N GLY A 227 -19.97 12.12 -41.11
CA GLY A 227 -21.07 13.04 -41.33
C GLY A 227 -20.76 14.01 -42.45
N GLY A 228 -21.81 14.48 -43.13
CA GLY A 228 -21.70 15.52 -44.16
C GLY A 228 -21.27 16.88 -43.60
N GLU A 229 -21.24 17.90 -44.48
CA GLU A 229 -20.64 19.22 -44.21
C GLU A 229 -20.91 19.75 -42.78
N PRO A 230 -19.88 20.31 -42.11
CA PRO A 230 -20.01 20.79 -40.75
C PRO A 230 -20.96 21.98 -40.68
N GLY A 231 -22.23 21.72 -40.33
CA GLY A 231 -23.18 22.77 -40.01
C GLY A 231 -22.63 23.70 -38.92
N LYS A 232 -22.84 25.02 -39.07
CA LYS A 232 -22.44 26.03 -38.07
C LYS A 232 -22.93 25.60 -36.68
N GLY A 233 -22.00 25.48 -35.72
CA GLY A 233 -22.31 25.19 -34.32
C GLY A 233 -22.10 23.73 -33.86
N ARG A 234 -21.58 22.83 -34.70
CA ARG A 234 -21.32 21.44 -34.30
C ARG A 234 -20.08 21.24 -33.41
N ALA A 235 -19.01 22.02 -33.60
CA ALA A 235 -17.81 21.95 -32.77
C ALA A 235 -17.90 22.99 -31.63
N ASP A 236 -17.91 22.54 -30.38
CA ASP A 236 -17.96 23.39 -29.19
C ASP A 236 -16.55 23.63 -28.58
N GLY A 237 -15.52 22.99 -29.13
CA GLY A 237 -14.14 23.06 -28.64
C GLY A 237 -13.91 22.43 -27.26
N ARG A 238 -14.90 21.71 -26.71
CA ARG A 238 -14.84 21.06 -25.39
C ARG A 238 -15.22 19.59 -25.44
N SER A 239 -16.38 19.27 -26.02
CA SER A 239 -16.94 17.92 -26.08
C SER A 239 -17.08 17.40 -27.51
N VAL A 240 -17.02 18.27 -28.52
CA VAL A 240 -17.13 17.93 -29.93
C VAL A 240 -15.97 18.54 -30.73
N LEU A 241 -15.24 17.66 -31.40
CA LEU A 241 -14.20 17.98 -32.37
C LEU A 241 -14.68 17.57 -33.77
N VAL A 242 -14.57 18.49 -34.73
CA VAL A 242 -14.80 18.21 -36.14
C VAL A 242 -13.45 18.19 -36.84
N VAL A 243 -13.20 17.15 -37.62
CA VAL A 243 -11.95 16.97 -38.37
C VAL A 243 -12.27 16.75 -39.84
N ASP A 244 -11.48 17.36 -40.71
CA ASP A 244 -11.54 17.17 -42.16
C ASP A 244 -11.00 15.77 -42.49
N ALA A 245 -11.86 14.90 -43.02
CA ALA A 245 -11.55 13.50 -43.30
C ALA A 245 -10.41 13.36 -44.33
N ASP A 246 -10.33 14.26 -45.30
CA ASP A 246 -9.32 14.23 -46.37
C ASP A 246 -7.92 14.60 -45.85
N ARG A 247 -7.83 15.21 -44.67
CA ARG A 247 -6.57 15.59 -44.02
C ARG A 247 -6.08 14.59 -42.98
N LEU A 248 -6.82 13.49 -42.75
CA LEU A 248 -6.40 12.45 -41.82
C LEU A 248 -5.32 11.57 -42.46
N GLY A 249 -4.12 11.57 -41.87
CA GLY A 249 -2.98 10.78 -42.35
C GLY A 249 -2.99 9.29 -41.93
N GLY A 250 -4.08 8.79 -41.37
CA GLY A 250 -4.17 7.41 -40.86
C GLY A 250 -5.31 7.19 -39.86
N PRO A 251 -5.37 6.00 -39.24
CA PRO A 251 -6.42 5.66 -38.29
C PRO A 251 -6.37 6.55 -37.04
N LEU A 252 -7.54 6.97 -36.56
CA LEU A 252 -7.63 7.73 -35.32
C LEU A 252 -7.22 6.84 -34.14
N THR A 253 -6.43 7.41 -33.23
CA THR A 253 -5.95 6.73 -32.03
C THR A 253 -6.13 7.64 -30.83
N VAL A 254 -6.70 7.11 -29.74
CA VAL A 254 -6.88 7.81 -28.48
C VAL A 254 -5.86 7.29 -27.47
N ARG A 255 -4.94 8.14 -27.00
CA ARG A 255 -3.85 7.79 -26.09
C ARG A 255 -3.60 8.86 -25.04
N ASN A 256 -3.05 8.49 -23.88
CA ASN A 256 -2.73 9.47 -22.85
C ASN A 256 -1.65 10.43 -23.36
N TRP A 257 -1.60 11.63 -22.79
CA TRP A 257 -0.58 12.60 -23.14
C TRP A 257 0.81 12.05 -22.80
N ARG A 258 1.81 12.42 -23.59
CA ARG A 258 3.22 12.06 -23.42
C ARG A 258 4.06 13.32 -23.30
N PRO A 259 5.14 13.31 -22.51
CA PRO A 259 6.07 14.43 -22.45
C PRO A 259 6.55 14.83 -23.85
N GLY A 260 6.46 16.12 -24.16
CA GLY A 260 6.79 16.66 -25.49
C GLY A 260 5.60 16.77 -26.45
N ASP A 261 4.42 16.25 -26.10
CA ASP A 261 3.20 16.47 -26.87
C ASP A 261 2.88 17.97 -26.97
N TRP A 262 2.47 18.39 -28.17
CA TRP A 262 2.06 19.75 -28.48
C TRP A 262 0.82 19.73 -29.36
N PHE A 263 0.06 20.82 -29.31
CA PHE A 263 -1.13 21.00 -30.17
C PHE A 263 -1.23 22.47 -30.60
N CYS A 264 -2.14 22.75 -31.54
CA CYS A 264 -2.43 24.09 -32.03
C CYS A 264 -3.87 24.46 -31.64
N PRO A 265 -4.08 25.24 -30.57
CA PRO A 265 -5.42 25.65 -30.14
C PRO A 265 -6.14 26.48 -31.22
N SER A 266 -7.43 26.27 -31.37
CA SER A 266 -8.27 27.14 -32.20
C SER A 266 -8.21 28.58 -31.70
N GLY A 267 -7.97 29.56 -32.58
CA GLY A 267 -7.83 30.98 -32.25
C GLY A 267 -6.39 31.49 -32.09
N MET A 268 -5.38 30.63 -31.96
CA MET A 268 -3.97 31.05 -31.82
C MET A 268 -3.18 31.11 -33.15
N LYS A 269 -3.85 31.35 -34.29
CA LYS A 269 -3.24 31.53 -35.62
C LYS A 269 -2.15 30.49 -35.99
N GLY A 270 -2.29 29.24 -35.56
CA GLY A 270 -1.35 28.15 -35.87
C GLY A 270 -0.11 28.07 -34.97
N HIS A 271 0.00 28.89 -33.92
CA HIS A 271 1.06 28.74 -32.94
C HIS A 271 0.94 27.43 -32.15
N ARG A 272 2.07 26.74 -31.98
CA ARG A 272 2.14 25.47 -31.24
C ARG A 272 2.23 25.77 -29.75
N LYS A 273 1.47 25.04 -28.94
CA LYS A 273 1.54 25.08 -27.47
C LYS A 273 1.85 23.68 -26.96
N LYS A 274 2.76 23.57 -25.99
CA LYS A 274 2.99 22.30 -25.31
C LYS A 274 1.73 21.93 -24.54
N LEU A 275 1.34 20.65 -24.64
CA LEU A 275 0.14 20.16 -23.97
C LEU A 275 0.30 20.21 -22.44
N GLN A 276 1.52 19.99 -21.94
CA GLN A 276 1.86 20.11 -20.52
C GLN A 276 1.57 21.52 -19.98
N ASP A 277 2.08 22.56 -20.65
CA ASP A 277 1.90 23.95 -20.23
C ASP A 277 0.40 24.33 -20.24
N PHE A 278 -0.36 23.85 -21.23
CA PHE A 278 -1.79 24.10 -21.34
C PHE A 278 -2.62 23.42 -20.24
N LEU A 279 -2.25 22.20 -19.81
CA LEU A 279 -2.97 21.50 -18.74
C LEU A 279 -2.71 22.14 -17.37
N LEU A 280 -1.49 22.62 -17.13
CA LEU A 280 -1.12 23.32 -15.89
C LEU A 280 -1.82 24.68 -15.75
N GLU A 281 -2.03 25.41 -16.85
CA GLU A 281 -2.73 26.70 -16.84
C GLU A 281 -4.25 26.60 -16.59
N LYS A 282 -4.84 25.41 -16.66
CA LYS A 282 -6.29 25.19 -16.48
C LYS A 282 -6.68 24.69 -15.08
N GLU A 283 -5.71 24.52 -14.18
CA GLU A 283 -5.95 24.12 -12.79
C GLU A 283 -6.19 25.31 -11.83
N ASP A 284 -6.12 26.56 -12.33
CA ASP A 284 -6.54 27.81 -11.66
C ASP A 284 -7.95 28.27 -12.14
#